data_AF-A0A6J4T8U9-F1
#
_entry.id   AF-A0A6J4T8U9-F1
#
_cell.length_a   1.000
_cell.length_b   1.000
_cell.length_c   1.000
_cell.angle_alpha   90.00
_cell.angle_beta   90.00
_cell.angle_gamma   90.00
#
_symmetry.space_group_name_H-M   'P 1'
#
loop_
_entity.id
_entity.type
_entity.pdbx_description
1 polymer ?
#
loop_
_entity_poly.entity_id
_entity_poly.type
_entity_poly.pdbx_seq_one_letter_code
_entity_poly.pdbx_strand_id
1 'polypeptide(L)' 'PDGRVLLVSHGDVIKAALAGVLGLSLDAHARFEISPGSVSALAVWEGGGKLLSMNEAAAP' A
#
# COMPACT_ATOMS: atom_id res chain seq x y z
N PRO A 1 -16.28 4.79 4.12
CA PRO A 1 -17.06 3.61 3.65
C PRO A 1 -16.96 2.48 4.68
N ASP A 2 -18.10 1.92 5.08
CA ASP A 2 -18.11 0.75 5.96
C ASP A 2 -17.92 -0.51 5.10
N GLY A 3 -16.70 -1.04 5.02
CA GLY A 3 -16.42 -2.25 4.25
C GLY A 3 -14.98 -2.38 3.72
N ARG A 4 -14.73 -3.41 2.92
CA ARG A 4 -13.45 -3.64 2.22
C ARG A 4 -13.55 -3.12 0.79
N VAL A 5 -12.53 -2.40 0.35
CA VAL A 5 -12.41 -1.92 -1.04
C VAL A 5 -11.12 -2.44 -1.64
N LEU A 6 -11.15 -2.78 -2.93
CA LEU A 6 -9.95 -3.12 -3.70
C LEU A 6 -9.59 -1.93 -4.60
N LEU A 7 -8.36 -1.45 -4.48
CA LEU A 7 -7.81 -0.42 -5.34
C LEU A 7 -6.76 -1.07 -6.24
N VAL A 8 -6.93 -0.95 -7.56
CA VAL A 8 -5.99 -1.49 -8.54
C VAL A 8 -5.25 -0.32 -9.18
N SER A 9 -3.92 -0.39 -9.13
CA SER A 9 -3.06 0.64 -9.72
C SER A 9 -1.69 0.05 -10.05
N HIS A 10 -0.73 0.91 -10.36
CA HIS A 10 0.65 0.54 -10.67
C HIS A 10 1.54 0.63 -9.44
N GLY A 11 2.70 -0.04 -9.50
CA GLY A 11 3.65 -0.11 -8.39
C GLY A 11 4.00 1.26 -7.82
N ASP A 12 4.30 2.25 -8.65
CA ASP A 12 4.72 3.58 -8.17
C ASP A 12 3.62 4.32 -7.41
N VAL A 13 2.37 4.20 -7.88
CA VAL A 13 1.22 4.82 -7.21
C VAL A 13 0.93 4.12 -5.88
N ILE A 14 1.06 2.79 -5.85
CA ILE A 14 0.91 2.01 -4.61
C ILE A 14 1.99 2.42 -3.60
N LYS A 15 3.26 2.53 -4.01
CA LYS A 15 4.36 2.99 -3.14
C LYS A 15 4.10 4.37 -2.57
N ALA A 16 3.60 5.31 -3.38
CA ALA A 16 3.25 6.65 -2.91
C ALA A 16 2.10 6.63 -1.88
N ALA A 17 1.07 5.81 -2.12
CA ALA A 17 -0.04 5.64 -1.17
C ALA A 17 0.42 5.02 0.16
N LEU A 18 1.28 4.00 0.11
CA LEU A 18 1.87 3.38 1.30
C LEU A 18 2.74 4.39 2.08
N ALA A 19 3.58 5.15 1.38
CA ALA A 19 4.38 6.20 2.00
C ALA A 19 3.50 7.25 2.71
N GLY A 20 2.42 7.71 2.05
CA GLY A 20 1.47 8.65 2.64
C GLY A 20 0.79 8.12 3.90
N VAL A 21 0.35 6.86 3.88
CA VAL A 21 -0.28 6.22 5.06
C VAL A 21 0.70 6.01 6.20
N LEU A 22 1.97 5.72 5.90
CA LEU A 22 3.04 5.57 6.89
C LEU A 22 3.64 6.90 7.37
N GLY A 23 3.20 8.05 6.82
CA GLY A 23 3.74 9.37 7.15
C GLY A 23 5.19 9.57 6.70
N LEU A 24 5.62 8.87 5.65
CA LEU A 24 6.98 8.94 5.11
C LEU A 24 7.06 9.98 3.98
N SER A 25 8.24 10.58 3.81
CA SER A 25 8.53 11.37 2.60
C SER A 25 8.42 10.48 1.36
N LEU A 26 8.00 11.06 0.23
CA LEU A 26 8.05 10.39 -1.07
C LEU A 26 9.48 10.04 -1.50
N ASP A 27 10.51 10.63 -0.90
CA ASP A 27 11.91 10.20 -1.11
C ASP A 27 12.15 8.75 -0.63
N ALA A 28 11.30 8.23 0.25
CA ALA A 28 11.31 6.84 0.67
C ALA A 28 10.76 5.88 -0.41
N HIS A 29 10.21 6.38 -1.53
CA HIS A 29 9.60 5.58 -2.60
C HIS A 29 10.52 4.46 -3.09
N ALA A 30 11.80 4.76 -3.29
CA ALA A 30 12.80 3.79 -3.74
C ALA A 30 13.08 2.67 -2.72
N ARG A 31 12.62 2.79 -1.46
CA ARG A 31 12.80 1.79 -0.40
C ARG A 31 11.70 0.71 -0.41
N PHE A 32 10.68 0.88 -1.24
CA PHE A 32 9.58 -0.08 -1.38
C PHE A 32 9.72 -0.89 -2.67
N GLU A 33 9.47 -2.19 -2.56
CA GLU A 33 9.23 -3.07 -3.72
C GLU A 33 7.75 -3.45 -3.79
N ILE A 34 7.17 -3.37 -4.98
CA ILE A 34 5.81 -3.81 -5.29
C ILE A 34 5.88 -4.64 -6.57
N SER A 35 5.74 -5.95 -6.42
CA SER A 35 5.83 -6.93 -7.50
C SER A 35 4.50 -7.00 -8.28
N PRO A 36 4.52 -7.34 -9.58
CA PRO A 36 3.29 -7.48 -10.35
C PRO A 36 2.34 -8.51 -9.74
N GLY A 37 1.05 -8.17 -9.64
CA GLY A 37 0.02 -9.07 -9.10
C GLY A 37 0.04 -9.26 -7.58
N SER A 38 0.91 -8.55 -6.85
CA SER A 38 0.91 -8.59 -5.39
C SER A 38 -0.21 -7.74 -4.78
N VAL A 39 -0.52 -8.02 -3.52
CA VAL A 39 -1.54 -7.32 -2.74
C VAL A 39 -0.91 -6.73 -1.49
N SER A 40 -1.25 -5.48 -1.19
CA SER A 40 -0.94 -4.82 0.09
C SER A 40 -2.25 -4.47 0.79
N ALA A 41 -2.30 -4.61 2.11
CA ALA A 41 -3.50 -4.38 2.89
C ALA A 41 -3.31 -3.24 3.90
N LEU A 42 -4.28 -2.33 3.94
CA LEU A 42 -4.33 -1.20 4.85
C LEU A 42 -5.62 -1.25 5.67
N ALA A 43 -5.53 -0.94 6.96
CA ALA A 43 -6.67 -0.43 7.72
C ALA A 43 -6.65 1.09 7.63
N VAL A 44 -7.75 1.72 7.25
CA VAL A 44 -7.86 3.19 7.11
C VAL A 44 -9.04 3.70 7.93
N TRP A 45 -8.86 4.87 8.53
CA TRP A 45 -9.88 5.58 9.31
C TRP A 45 -9.75 7.09 9.06
N GLU A 46 -10.62 7.88 9.69
CA GLU A 46 -10.56 9.33 9.52
C GLU A 46 -9.22 9.90 10.00
N GLY A 47 -8.49 10.55 9.10
CA GLY A 47 -7.20 11.18 9.40
C GLY A 47 -6.00 10.23 9.48
N GLY A 48 -6.13 8.94 9.16
CA GLY A 48 -4.99 8.04 9.23
C GLY A 48 -5.22 6.61 8.72
N GLY A 49 -4.21 5.78 8.95
CA GLY A 49 -4.25 4.38 8.57
C GLY A 49 -3.07 3.58 9.15
N LYS A 50 -3.11 2.28 8.92
CA LYS A 50 -2.07 1.32 9.32
C LYS A 50 -1.84 0.32 8.20
N LEU A 51 -0.56 0.06 7.92
CA LEU A 51 -0.14 -1.05 7.06
C LEU A 51 -0.31 -2.38 7.79
N LEU A 52 -1.07 -3.30 7.19
CA LEU A 52 -1.32 -4.64 7.72
C LEU A 52 -0.40 -5.68 7.07
N SER A 53 -0.24 -5.61 5.76
CA SER A 53 0.68 -6.44 4.97
C SER A 53 1.10 -5.68 3.71
N MET A 54 2.27 -6.02 3.16
CA MET A 54 2.81 -5.36 1.98
C MET A 54 3.38 -6.38 1.02
N ASN A 55 3.11 -6.17 -0.27
CA ASN A 55 3.70 -6.94 -1.36
C ASN A 55 3.52 -8.47 -1.23
N GLU A 56 2.37 -8.90 -0.72
CA GLU A 56 2.04 -10.32 -0.59
C GLU A 56 1.63 -10.87 -1.96
N ALA A 57 2.29 -11.94 -2.40
CA ALA A 57 1.95 -12.66 -3.61
C ALA A 57 1.67 -14.13 -3.27
N ALA A 58 0.84 -14.78 -4.09
CA ALA A 58 0.69 -16.23 -3.98
C ALA A 58 2.07 -16.90 -4.16
N ALA A 59 2.35 -17.92 -3.34
CA ALA A 59 3.51 -18.76 -3.59
C ALA A 59 3.41 -19.35 -5.01
N PRO A 60 4.54 -19.47 -5.73
CA PRO A 60 4.56 -20.00 -7.09
C PRO A 60 4.03 -21.44 -7.17
#